data_AF-A0A354F3P1-F1
#
_entry.id   AF-A0A354F3P1-F1
#
_cell.length_a   1.000
_cell.length_b   1.000
_cell.length_c   1.000
_cell.angle_alpha   90.00
_cell.angle_beta   90.00
_cell.angle_gamma   90.00
#
_symmetry.space_group_name_H-M   'P 1'
#
loop_
_entity.id
_entity.type
_entity.pdbx_description
1 polymer ?
#
loop_
_entity_poly.entity_id
_entity_poly.type
_entity_poly.pdbx_seq_one_letter_code
_entity_poly.pdbx_strand_id
1 'polypeptide(L)'
;MKRVTKILGVLSLAALLGAGTVYATPSTHVWAPSTDIQAYGVAHITSDIYVPVKKLDIIDLEGTEDDGVDDRPGTITNLGLTVGVLPHEKIGLEVGFDHIEGQYPLYLNAKVGVPEGAYGELFPAIAVGAYSIGTKTGGDNTVDPTKPGTDYNILYAKAAKTIGNFGRVSAGFYTGNEKLLVDEKAKSSENGILLCWERTLSEVSENLWVAIDYMGGESSVGALSYGFAWKFAPNTAVIFGYVDQTNDNVLPGDTFTMQVDIDFDVFKKK
;
A
#
# COMPACT_ATOMS: atom_id res chain seq x y z
N MET A 1 -8.06 28.45 39.21
CA MET A 1 -6.84 28.81 38.45
C MET A 1 -5.64 27.90 38.76
N LYS A 2 -5.24 27.66 40.03
CA LYS A 2 -4.05 26.85 40.38
C LYS A 2 -4.09 25.34 39.98
N ARG A 3 -5.25 24.76 39.69
CA ARG A 3 -5.38 23.36 39.23
C ARG A 3 -5.25 23.18 37.71
N VAL A 4 -5.59 24.21 36.93
CA VAL A 4 -5.51 24.17 35.45
C VAL A 4 -4.05 24.31 34.99
N THR A 5 -3.25 25.08 35.72
CA THR A 5 -1.82 25.27 35.42
C THR A 5 -0.97 24.02 35.69
N LYS A 6 -1.39 23.13 36.61
CA LYS A 6 -0.68 21.86 36.87
C LYS A 6 -0.97 20.79 35.82
N ILE A 7 -2.17 20.80 35.21
CA ILE A 7 -2.53 19.86 34.14
C ILE A 7 -1.81 20.25 32.83
N LEU A 8 -1.73 21.55 32.55
CA LEU A 8 -0.94 22.08 31.43
C LEU A 8 0.57 21.79 31.58
N GLY A 9 1.12 21.85 32.80
CA GLY A 9 2.52 21.52 33.08
C GLY A 9 2.88 20.03 32.97
N VAL A 10 1.93 19.13 33.21
CA VAL A 10 2.13 17.67 33.07
C VAL A 10 1.95 17.21 31.62
N LEU A 11 1.04 17.84 30.85
CA LEU A 11 0.89 17.60 29.41
C LEU A 11 2.07 18.12 28.59
N SER A 12 2.71 19.22 29.01
CA SER A 12 3.90 19.75 28.34
C SER A 12 5.19 18.98 28.69
N LEU A 13 5.22 18.23 29.79
CA LEU A 13 6.35 17.36 30.14
C LEU A 13 6.21 15.94 29.58
N ALA A 14 4.99 15.48 29.31
CA ALA A 14 4.72 14.22 28.61
C ALA A 14 4.93 14.32 27.08
N ALA A 15 4.98 15.54 26.53
CA ALA A 15 5.23 15.80 25.12
C ALA A 15 6.71 15.84 24.72
N LEU A 16 7.64 15.66 25.67
CA LEU A 16 9.09 15.84 25.45
C LEU A 16 9.90 14.52 25.35
N LEU A 17 9.25 13.36 25.35
CA LEU A 17 9.94 12.07 25.27
C LEU A 17 9.28 11.19 24.22
N GLY A 18 9.76 11.31 22.97
CA GLY A 18 9.30 10.47 21.87
C GLY A 18 9.91 10.80 20.51
N ALA A 19 11.13 11.34 20.45
CA ALA A 19 11.90 11.38 19.20
C ALA A 19 12.60 10.01 19.00
N GLY A 20 11.80 8.96 18.87
CA GLY A 20 12.27 7.69 18.33
C GLY A 20 12.12 7.77 16.82
N THR A 21 13.21 8.03 16.10
CA THR A 21 13.28 7.71 14.68
C THR A 21 13.30 6.19 14.54
N VAL A 22 12.13 5.59 14.72
CA VAL A 22 11.88 4.21 14.34
C VAL A 22 11.70 4.24 12.83
N TYR A 23 12.77 3.95 12.11
CA TYR A 23 12.71 3.66 10.67
C TYR A 23 11.90 2.36 10.50
N ALA A 24 10.58 2.43 10.54
CA ALA A 24 9.74 1.44 9.87
C ALA A 24 10.10 1.49 8.37
N THR A 25 10.12 0.34 7.70
CA THR A 25 10.38 0.20 6.27
C THR A 25 9.53 1.23 5.50
N PRO A 26 10.11 2.30 4.92
CA PRO A 26 9.38 3.53 4.58
C PRO A 26 8.41 3.46 3.38
N SER A 27 7.70 2.36 3.10
CA SER A 27 6.80 2.34 1.93
C SER A 27 5.54 1.49 1.98
N THR A 28 5.33 0.57 2.92
CA THR A 28 4.31 -0.47 2.77
C THR A 28 3.24 -0.45 3.87
N HIS A 29 1.98 -0.21 3.48
CA HIS A 29 0.84 -0.80 4.21
C HIS A 29 0.63 -2.23 3.69
N VAL A 30 -0.37 -2.96 4.19
CA VAL A 30 -0.59 -4.36 3.76
C VAL A 30 -1.04 -4.40 2.30
N TRP A 31 -1.93 -3.48 1.91
CA TRP A 31 -2.52 -3.43 0.57
C TRP A 31 -2.61 -2.02 0.00
N ALA A 32 -3.22 -1.08 0.73
CA ALA A 32 -3.33 0.30 0.26
C ALA A 32 -1.96 1.00 0.16
N PRO A 33 -1.77 2.00 -0.72
CA PRO A 33 -0.51 2.73 -0.77
C PRO A 33 -0.31 3.56 0.50
N SER A 34 0.93 3.61 1.01
CA SER A 34 1.30 4.42 2.18
C SER A 34 1.64 5.88 1.81
N THR A 35 1.78 6.73 2.82
CA THR A 35 2.30 8.10 2.68
C THR A 35 3.82 8.19 2.81
N ASP A 36 4.49 7.09 3.12
CA ASP A 36 5.93 7.08 3.32
C ASP A 36 6.65 7.01 1.97
N ILE A 37 7.78 7.71 1.91
CA ILE A 37 8.60 7.87 0.70
C ILE A 37 9.99 7.32 0.98
N GLN A 38 10.52 6.56 0.04
CA GLN A 38 11.88 6.08 0.05
C GLN A 38 12.87 7.25 0.11
N ALA A 39 13.81 7.14 1.05
CA ALA A 39 14.80 8.18 1.28
C ALA A 39 15.78 8.27 0.09
N TYR A 40 16.37 9.45 -0.11
CA TYR A 40 17.35 9.66 -1.19
C TYR A 40 18.48 8.63 -1.15
N GLY A 41 18.65 7.90 -2.26
CA GLY A 41 19.66 6.88 -2.42
C GLY A 41 19.43 5.59 -1.65
N VAL A 42 18.23 5.40 -1.10
CA VAL A 42 17.78 4.11 -0.59
C VAL A 42 16.98 3.43 -1.70
N ALA A 43 17.38 2.19 -2.02
CA ALA A 43 16.59 1.27 -2.81
C ALA A 43 15.84 0.32 -1.88
N HIS A 44 14.64 -0.03 -2.30
CA HIS A 44 13.71 -0.93 -1.64
C HIS A 44 13.38 -2.05 -2.61
N ILE A 45 13.77 -3.28 -2.26
CA ILE A 45 13.35 -4.48 -2.96
C ILE A 45 12.24 -5.11 -2.14
N THR A 46 11.16 -5.48 -2.82
CA THR A 46 10.06 -6.23 -2.22
C THR A 46 9.77 -7.51 -2.99
N SER A 47 9.26 -8.50 -2.27
CA SER A 47 8.79 -9.77 -2.81
C SER A 47 7.51 -10.16 -2.09
N ASP A 48 6.39 -9.98 -2.78
CA ASP A 48 5.06 -10.28 -2.28
C ASP A 48 4.56 -11.58 -2.87
N ILE A 49 3.92 -12.37 -2.04
CA ILE A 49 3.23 -13.59 -2.44
C ILE A 49 1.80 -13.50 -1.93
N TYR A 50 0.84 -13.43 -2.85
CA TYR A 50 -0.59 -13.42 -2.56
C TYR A 50 -1.15 -14.82 -2.82
N VAL A 51 -1.50 -15.52 -1.76
CA VAL A 51 -2.05 -16.88 -1.81
C VAL A 51 -3.57 -16.80 -1.68
N PRO A 52 -4.33 -17.09 -2.75
CA PRO A 52 -5.78 -17.16 -2.65
C PRO A 52 -6.23 -18.21 -1.64
N VAL A 53 -7.15 -17.84 -0.76
CA VAL A 53 -7.58 -18.69 0.37
C VAL A 53 -8.91 -19.41 0.13
N LYS A 54 -9.69 -18.95 -0.84
CA LYS A 54 -10.99 -19.53 -1.22
C LYS A 54 -11.07 -19.70 -2.74
N LYS A 55 -12.01 -20.55 -3.17
CA LYS A 55 -12.45 -20.54 -4.57
C LYS A 55 -13.15 -19.22 -4.84
N LEU A 56 -13.04 -18.72 -6.06
CA LEU A 56 -13.83 -17.59 -6.50
C LEU A 56 -15.20 -18.09 -6.94
N ASP A 57 -16.24 -17.38 -6.51
CA ASP A 57 -17.59 -17.55 -7.05
C ASP A 57 -17.63 -16.78 -8.39
N ILE A 58 -16.92 -17.27 -9.42
CA ILE A 58 -16.94 -16.61 -10.74
C ILE A 58 -18.34 -16.80 -11.32
N ILE A 59 -19.08 -15.69 -11.42
CA ILE A 59 -20.32 -15.63 -12.20
C ILE A 59 -19.90 -15.38 -13.65
N ASP A 60 -20.10 -16.37 -14.52
CA ASP A 60 -19.90 -16.17 -15.95
C ASP A 60 -20.81 -15.05 -16.48
N LEU A 61 -20.32 -14.31 -17.49
CA LEU A 61 -21.00 -13.17 -18.11
C LEU A 61 -22.40 -13.51 -18.69
N GLU A 62 -22.76 -14.80 -18.78
CA GLU A 62 -24.06 -15.30 -19.24
C GLU A 62 -25.03 -15.68 -18.10
N GLY A 63 -24.64 -15.53 -16.82
CA GLY A 63 -25.50 -15.81 -15.67
C GLY A 63 -25.83 -17.29 -15.46
N THR A 64 -25.10 -18.18 -16.14
CA THR A 64 -25.03 -19.59 -15.79
C THR A 64 -24.04 -19.74 -14.64
N GLU A 65 -24.38 -20.53 -13.63
CA GLU A 65 -23.40 -21.17 -12.76
C GLU A 65 -22.58 -22.09 -13.69
N ASP A 66 -21.64 -21.53 -14.45
CA ASP A 66 -20.56 -22.33 -15.00
C ASP A 66 -19.77 -22.79 -13.79
N ASP A 67 -19.39 -24.06 -13.77
CA ASP A 67 -18.68 -24.68 -12.66
C ASP A 67 -17.40 -23.85 -12.42
N GLY A 68 -17.48 -22.85 -11.52
CA GLY A 68 -16.45 -21.86 -11.30
C GLY A 68 -15.11 -22.54 -11.10
N VAL A 69 -13.98 -21.86 -11.40
CA VAL A 69 -12.62 -22.45 -11.39
C VAL A 69 -12.53 -23.48 -10.26
N ASP A 70 -12.44 -24.75 -10.65
CA ASP A 70 -12.69 -25.88 -9.75
C ASP A 70 -11.63 -25.98 -8.62
N ASP A 71 -10.62 -25.12 -8.70
CA ASP A 71 -9.55 -24.90 -7.73
C ASP A 71 -9.42 -23.41 -7.41
N ARG A 72 -8.78 -23.11 -6.28
CA ARG A 72 -8.41 -21.72 -5.94
C ARG A 72 -7.59 -21.09 -7.07
N PRO A 73 -7.69 -19.77 -7.30
CA PRO A 73 -6.83 -19.10 -8.28
C PRO A 73 -5.34 -19.35 -7.98
N GLY A 74 -4.51 -19.19 -9.01
CA GLY A 74 -3.05 -19.25 -8.87
C GLY A 74 -2.55 -18.23 -7.85
N THR A 75 -1.50 -18.60 -7.11
CA THR A 75 -0.77 -17.66 -6.26
C THR A 75 -0.13 -16.59 -7.13
N ILE A 76 -0.32 -15.32 -6.80
CA ILE A 76 0.28 -14.19 -7.53
C ILE A 76 1.57 -13.79 -6.84
N THR A 77 2.64 -13.63 -7.62
CA THR A 77 3.89 -13.06 -7.14
C THR A 77 4.11 -11.65 -7.67
N ASN A 78 4.57 -10.74 -6.80
CA ASN A 78 5.02 -9.41 -7.15
C ASN A 78 6.46 -9.19 -6.68
N LEU A 79 7.35 -8.79 -7.58
CA LEU A 79 8.73 -8.42 -7.25
C LEU A 79 8.96 -6.95 -7.59
N GLY A 80 9.14 -6.12 -6.58
CA GLY A 80 9.28 -4.67 -6.77
C GLY A 80 10.70 -4.18 -6.52
N LEU A 81 11.08 -3.12 -7.25
CA LEU A 81 12.27 -2.30 -6.95
C LEU A 81 11.89 -0.82 -7.03
N THR A 82 12.05 -0.11 -5.92
CA THR A 82 11.77 1.33 -5.81
C THR A 82 12.98 2.05 -5.24
N VAL A 83 13.27 3.27 -5.72
CA VAL A 83 14.43 4.06 -5.26
C VAL A 83 14.02 5.49 -4.98
N GLY A 84 14.48 6.03 -3.84
CA GLY A 84 14.38 7.46 -3.55
C GLY A 84 15.40 8.27 -4.36
N VAL A 85 14.93 9.22 -5.17
CA VAL A 85 15.76 9.93 -6.18
C VAL A 85 15.94 11.42 -5.91
N LEU A 86 15.18 12.01 -4.98
CA LEU A 86 15.26 13.45 -4.67
C LEU A 86 16.08 13.73 -3.40
N PRO A 87 17.22 14.45 -3.49
CA PRO A 87 18.07 14.76 -2.34
C PRO A 87 17.55 15.97 -1.54
N HIS A 88 16.34 15.86 -0.99
CA HIS A 88 15.73 16.92 -0.18
C HIS A 88 15.06 16.33 1.06
N GLU A 89 15.20 17.00 2.21
CA GLU A 89 14.71 16.46 3.50
C GLU A 89 13.20 16.58 3.67
N LYS A 90 12.61 17.66 3.13
CA LYS A 90 11.18 17.99 3.31
C LYS A 90 10.27 17.50 2.19
N ILE A 91 10.85 17.02 1.10
CA ILE A 91 10.12 16.53 -0.06
C ILE A 91 10.89 15.32 -0.57
N GLY A 92 10.23 14.18 -0.61
CA GLY A 92 10.75 12.95 -1.20
C GLY A 92 10.16 12.72 -2.57
N LEU A 93 10.92 12.03 -3.42
CA LEU A 93 10.45 11.47 -4.68
C LEU A 93 11.04 10.07 -4.77
N GLU A 94 10.19 9.09 -5.04
CA GLU A 94 10.58 7.74 -5.38
C GLU A 94 10.03 7.34 -6.74
N VAL A 95 10.78 6.48 -7.42
CA VAL A 95 10.40 5.85 -8.68
C VAL A 95 10.81 4.40 -8.64
N GLY A 96 10.05 3.55 -9.31
CA GLY A 96 10.30 2.12 -9.30
C GLY A 96 9.48 1.38 -10.33
N PHE A 97 9.57 0.07 -10.24
CA PHE A 97 8.77 -0.84 -11.03
C PHE A 97 8.46 -2.10 -10.23
N ASP A 98 7.40 -2.76 -10.65
CA ASP A 98 6.93 -4.04 -10.16
C ASP A 98 6.94 -5.05 -11.31
N HIS A 99 7.40 -6.25 -11.01
CA HIS A 99 7.25 -7.42 -11.86
C HIS A 99 6.17 -8.32 -11.24
N ILE A 100 4.95 -8.19 -11.73
CA ILE A 100 3.79 -8.97 -11.28
C ILE A 100 3.57 -10.12 -12.26
N GLU A 101 3.27 -11.32 -11.77
CA GLU A 101 2.96 -12.47 -12.61
C GLU A 101 1.90 -12.14 -13.69
N GLY A 102 2.19 -12.51 -14.95
CA GLY A 102 1.29 -12.26 -16.07
C GLY A 102 2.00 -12.18 -17.42
N GLN A 103 1.23 -11.96 -18.48
CA GLN A 103 1.75 -11.85 -19.87
C GLN A 103 2.61 -10.60 -20.08
N TYR A 104 2.28 -9.50 -19.40
CA TYR A 104 2.98 -8.23 -19.46
C TYR A 104 3.36 -7.78 -18.06
N PRO A 105 4.40 -8.39 -17.47
CA PRO A 105 4.58 -8.36 -16.02
C PRO A 105 5.13 -7.03 -15.49
N LEU A 106 5.53 -6.10 -16.36
CA LEU A 106 6.18 -4.85 -15.94
C LEU A 106 5.15 -3.74 -15.70
N TYR A 107 5.13 -3.23 -14.48
CA TYR A 107 4.35 -2.09 -14.04
C TYR A 107 5.28 -1.02 -13.46
N LEU A 108 5.03 0.26 -13.77
CA LEU A 108 5.82 1.36 -13.23
C LEU A 108 5.11 2.02 -12.05
N ASN A 109 5.90 2.56 -11.13
CA ASN A 109 5.42 3.29 -9.98
C ASN A 109 6.25 4.56 -9.72
N ALA A 110 5.60 5.59 -9.20
CA ALA A 110 6.23 6.84 -8.81
C ALA A 110 5.41 7.52 -7.71
N LYS A 111 6.08 8.13 -6.74
CA LYS A 111 5.42 8.79 -5.61
C LYS A 111 6.22 9.99 -5.15
N VAL A 112 5.55 11.12 -4.96
CA VAL A 112 6.10 12.32 -4.34
C VAL A 112 5.41 12.55 -3.02
N GLY A 113 6.14 12.99 -2.01
CA GLY A 113 5.51 13.26 -0.73
C GLY A 113 6.32 14.15 0.19
N VAL A 114 5.66 14.54 1.26
CA VAL A 114 6.19 15.35 2.35
C VAL A 114 6.05 14.51 3.62
N PRO A 115 7.14 14.26 4.37
CA PRO A 115 7.06 13.51 5.61
C PRO A 115 6.28 14.29 6.67
N GLU A 116 5.71 13.56 7.64
CA GLU A 116 5.04 14.18 8.78
C GLU A 116 6.00 15.13 9.50
N GLY A 117 5.52 16.31 9.91
CA GLY A 117 6.34 17.26 10.65
C GLY A 117 7.27 18.16 9.80
N ALA A 118 7.38 17.96 8.48
CA ALA A 118 8.35 18.68 7.63
C ALA A 118 8.25 20.21 7.68
N TYR A 119 7.05 20.74 7.92
CA TYR A 119 6.75 22.17 7.99
C TYR A 119 6.18 22.59 9.37
N GLY A 120 6.43 21.78 10.41
CA GLY A 120 5.99 22.03 11.78
C GLY A 120 5.32 20.80 12.39
N GLU A 121 5.30 20.69 13.73
CA GLU A 121 4.88 19.49 14.47
C GLU A 121 3.48 18.97 14.11
N LEU A 122 2.55 19.85 13.75
CA LEU A 122 1.18 19.48 13.38
C LEU A 122 1.01 19.14 11.90
N PHE A 123 2.03 19.36 11.07
CA PHE A 123 1.94 19.08 9.64
C PHE A 123 1.81 17.56 9.40
N PRO A 124 0.80 17.10 8.63
CA PRO A 124 0.64 15.68 8.32
C PRO A 124 1.68 15.22 7.28
N ALA A 125 1.93 13.92 7.20
CA ALA A 125 2.54 13.37 6.00
C ALA A 125 1.55 13.49 4.83
N ILE A 126 2.05 13.75 3.62
CA ILE A 126 1.24 13.84 2.40
C ILE A 126 1.96 13.08 1.31
N ALA A 127 1.24 12.27 0.54
CA ALA A 127 1.77 11.63 -0.66
C ALA A 127 0.79 11.78 -1.83
N VAL A 128 1.35 11.98 -3.02
CA VAL A 128 0.67 11.84 -4.30
C VAL A 128 1.49 10.86 -5.11
N GLY A 129 0.83 9.81 -5.61
CA GLY A 129 1.53 8.75 -6.31
C GLY A 129 0.72 8.16 -7.46
N ALA A 130 1.44 7.39 -8.25
CA ALA A 130 0.93 6.62 -9.36
C ALA A 130 1.57 5.22 -9.30
N TYR A 131 0.78 4.17 -9.44
CA TYR A 131 1.27 2.79 -9.49
C TYR A 131 0.42 1.94 -10.43
N SER A 132 0.87 0.71 -10.67
CA SER A 132 0.29 -0.16 -11.70
C SER A 132 0.20 0.53 -13.06
N ILE A 133 1.22 1.35 -13.39
CA ILE A 133 1.32 1.99 -14.70
C ILE A 133 1.80 0.94 -15.69
N GLY A 134 0.88 0.38 -16.47
CA GLY A 134 1.15 -0.70 -17.39
C GLY A 134 1.81 -0.28 -18.69
N THR A 135 2.35 -1.27 -19.39
CA THR A 135 2.96 -1.11 -20.71
C THR A 135 2.02 -1.53 -21.86
N LYS A 136 0.82 -2.01 -21.53
CA LYS A 136 -0.21 -2.43 -22.47
C LYS A 136 -1.58 -1.86 -22.14
N THR A 137 -2.20 -1.27 -23.14
CA THR A 137 -3.51 -0.63 -23.02
C THR A 137 -4.63 -1.66 -23.01
N GLY A 138 -5.48 -1.65 -21.98
CA GLY A 138 -6.65 -2.52 -21.82
C GLY A 138 -7.89 -2.05 -22.57
N GLY A 139 -7.75 -1.02 -23.43
CA GLY A 139 -8.85 -0.31 -24.05
C GLY A 139 -8.88 -0.28 -25.57
N ASP A 140 -7.97 -0.99 -26.26
CA ASP A 140 -7.97 -1.03 -27.72
C ASP A 140 -8.78 -2.23 -28.26
N ASN A 141 -9.65 -1.98 -29.24
CA ASN A 141 -10.35 -3.02 -30.03
C ASN A 141 -9.41 -3.90 -30.87
N THR A 142 -8.09 -3.73 -30.72
CA THR A 142 -7.02 -4.50 -31.38
C THR A 142 -6.31 -5.44 -30.40
N VAL A 143 -6.66 -5.37 -29.11
CA VAL A 143 -6.16 -6.31 -28.12
C VAL A 143 -6.96 -7.59 -28.25
N ASP A 144 -6.30 -8.59 -28.80
CA ASP A 144 -6.70 -9.99 -28.70
C ASP A 144 -7.25 -10.26 -27.29
N PRO A 145 -8.51 -10.70 -27.12
CA PRO A 145 -9.11 -10.95 -25.80
C PRO A 145 -8.36 -12.01 -24.97
N THR A 146 -7.40 -12.71 -25.57
CA THR A 146 -6.44 -13.57 -24.87
C THR A 146 -5.26 -12.81 -24.23
N LYS A 147 -5.18 -11.48 -24.39
CA LYS A 147 -4.07 -10.62 -23.93
C LYS A 147 -4.61 -9.47 -23.07
N PRO A 148 -4.57 -9.58 -21.73
CA PRO A 148 -5.11 -8.52 -20.88
C PRO A 148 -4.30 -7.22 -20.96
N GLY A 149 -4.99 -6.09 -20.78
CA GLY A 149 -4.35 -4.80 -20.50
C GLY A 149 -3.68 -4.78 -19.13
N THR A 150 -2.73 -3.88 -18.95
CA THR A 150 -1.98 -3.70 -17.69
C THR A 150 -1.98 -2.25 -17.21
N ASP A 151 -2.57 -1.34 -17.97
CA ASP A 151 -2.59 0.10 -17.73
C ASP A 151 -3.68 0.49 -16.74
N TYR A 152 -3.71 -0.16 -15.57
CA TYR A 152 -4.59 0.21 -14.46
C TYR A 152 -4.38 1.68 -14.06
N ASN A 153 -3.13 2.16 -14.15
CA ASN A 153 -2.75 3.57 -14.04
C ASN A 153 -3.36 4.24 -12.81
N ILE A 154 -3.21 3.60 -11.65
CA ILE A 154 -3.84 4.06 -10.42
C ILE A 154 -3.11 5.30 -9.94
N LEU A 155 -3.84 6.41 -9.84
CA LEU A 155 -3.40 7.69 -9.31
C LEU A 155 -4.05 7.90 -7.95
N TYR A 156 -3.29 8.36 -6.97
CA TYR A 156 -3.82 8.56 -5.63
C TYR A 156 -3.20 9.76 -4.91
N ALA A 157 -3.93 10.26 -3.91
CA ALA A 157 -3.44 11.21 -2.94
C ALA A 157 -3.86 10.76 -1.53
N LYS A 158 -2.95 10.86 -0.56
CA LYS A 158 -3.16 10.40 0.81
C LYS A 158 -2.47 11.34 1.80
N ALA A 159 -3.06 11.50 2.99
CA ALA A 159 -2.45 12.20 4.11
C ALA A 159 -2.48 11.33 5.36
N ALA A 160 -1.47 11.47 6.22
CA ALA A 160 -1.35 10.68 7.44
C ALA A 160 -0.88 11.51 8.64
N LYS A 161 -1.32 11.14 9.84
CA LYS A 161 -0.92 11.81 11.08
C LYS A 161 -0.81 10.81 12.23
N THR A 162 0.27 10.94 12.99
CA THR A 162 0.49 10.17 14.22
C THR A 162 -0.25 10.82 15.39
N ILE A 163 -1.02 10.02 16.13
CA ILE A 163 -1.85 10.46 17.27
C ILE A 163 -1.32 9.83 18.56
N GLY A 164 -0.15 10.29 19.02
CA GLY A 164 0.51 9.75 20.21
C GLY A 164 0.61 8.22 20.17
N ASN A 165 0.29 7.57 21.28
CA ASN A 165 0.35 6.11 21.39
C ASN A 165 -0.83 5.39 20.69
N PHE A 166 -1.79 6.11 20.10
CA PHE A 166 -2.85 5.47 19.32
C PHE A 166 -2.32 4.90 18.00
N GLY A 167 -1.16 5.38 17.53
CA GLY A 167 -0.61 5.04 16.22
C GLY A 167 -0.89 6.14 15.20
N ARG A 168 -0.76 5.79 13.93
CA ARG A 168 -0.91 6.68 12.79
C ARG A 168 -2.20 6.35 12.05
N VAL A 169 -2.95 7.39 11.70
CA VAL A 169 -4.13 7.28 10.85
C VAL A 169 -3.86 7.97 9.53
N SER A 170 -4.43 7.44 8.47
CA SER A 170 -4.29 8.02 7.14
C SER A 170 -5.56 7.88 6.33
N ALA A 171 -5.78 8.87 5.47
CA ALA A 171 -6.95 8.94 4.60
C ALA A 171 -6.56 9.52 3.25
N GLY A 172 -7.22 9.07 2.19
CA GLY A 172 -6.92 9.46 0.83
C GLY A 172 -7.99 9.02 -0.15
N PHE A 173 -7.68 9.20 -1.42
CA PHE A 173 -8.53 8.83 -2.55
C PHE A 173 -7.66 8.36 -3.71
N TYR A 174 -8.18 7.43 -4.49
CA TYR A 174 -7.57 6.99 -5.74
C TYR A 174 -8.56 7.01 -6.89
N THR A 175 -8.01 7.07 -8.10
CA THR A 175 -8.70 6.88 -9.38
C THR A 175 -7.81 6.04 -10.29
N GLY A 176 -8.36 5.43 -11.34
CA GLY A 176 -7.58 4.63 -12.29
C GLY A 176 -8.36 4.38 -13.59
N ASN A 177 -7.98 3.32 -14.30
CA ASN A 177 -8.54 2.98 -15.60
C ASN A 177 -9.92 2.31 -15.48
N GLU A 178 -10.97 3.01 -15.91
CA GLU A 178 -12.38 2.55 -15.93
C GLU A 178 -12.64 1.25 -16.70
N LYS A 179 -11.75 0.85 -17.61
CA LYS A 179 -11.90 -0.38 -18.41
C LYS A 179 -11.27 -1.60 -17.76
N LEU A 180 -10.35 -1.40 -16.81
CA LEU A 180 -9.65 -2.49 -16.12
C LEU A 180 -10.06 -2.60 -14.66
N LEU A 181 -10.39 -1.49 -14.03
CA LEU A 181 -10.94 -1.45 -12.67
C LEU A 181 -12.45 -1.54 -12.76
N VAL A 182 -12.95 -2.77 -12.91
CA VAL A 182 -14.37 -3.06 -13.07
C VAL A 182 -14.87 -4.05 -12.03
N ASP A 183 -16.17 -4.02 -11.78
CA ASP A 183 -16.89 -5.01 -10.97
C ASP A 183 -17.16 -6.31 -11.74
N GLU A 184 -17.84 -7.25 -11.10
CA GLU A 184 -18.21 -8.56 -11.67
C GLU A 184 -19.16 -8.47 -12.87
N LYS A 185 -19.78 -7.30 -13.08
CA LYS A 185 -20.67 -6.99 -14.21
C LYS A 185 -19.97 -6.15 -15.27
N ALA A 186 -18.63 -6.05 -15.23
CA ALA A 186 -17.80 -5.22 -16.09
C ALA A 186 -18.16 -3.72 -16.05
N LYS A 187 -18.77 -3.25 -14.95
CA LYS A 187 -19.01 -1.82 -14.75
C LYS A 187 -17.83 -1.19 -14.02
N SER A 188 -17.54 0.04 -14.40
CA SER A 188 -16.44 0.81 -13.82
C SER A 188 -16.55 0.92 -12.29
N SER A 189 -15.44 0.61 -11.62
CA SER A 189 -15.23 0.69 -10.18
C SER A 189 -13.79 1.15 -9.91
N GLU A 190 -13.44 2.26 -10.56
CA GLU A 190 -12.09 2.79 -10.73
C GLU A 190 -11.68 3.82 -9.67
N ASN A 191 -12.62 4.22 -8.82
CA ASN A 191 -12.43 5.23 -7.80
C ASN A 191 -12.72 4.67 -6.41
N GLY A 192 -11.96 5.11 -5.41
CA GLY A 192 -12.21 4.68 -4.04
C GLY A 192 -11.49 5.51 -2.99
N ILE A 193 -11.97 5.39 -1.76
CA ILE A 193 -11.31 5.97 -0.59
C ILE A 193 -10.17 5.06 -0.14
N LEU A 194 -9.13 5.67 0.40
CA LEU A 194 -8.02 4.99 1.04
C LEU A 194 -8.07 5.32 2.53
N LEU A 195 -8.07 4.32 3.40
CA LEU A 195 -7.98 4.50 4.85
C LEU A 195 -6.94 3.56 5.41
N CYS A 196 -6.24 3.96 6.46
CA CYS A 196 -5.42 3.03 7.23
C CYS A 196 -5.24 3.53 8.66
N TRP A 197 -5.25 2.58 9.58
CA TRP A 197 -4.69 2.73 10.92
C TRP A 197 -3.50 1.78 11.05
N GLU A 198 -2.38 2.30 11.55
CA GLU A 198 -1.16 1.54 11.73
C GLU A 198 -0.45 1.93 13.03
N ARG A 199 0.28 0.99 13.63
CA ARG A 199 0.98 1.24 14.89
C ARG A 199 2.13 0.27 15.13
N THR A 200 3.26 0.79 15.60
CA THR A 200 4.28 -0.01 16.27
C THR A 200 3.82 -0.35 17.69
N LEU A 201 3.71 -1.65 18.01
CA LEU A 201 3.35 -2.15 19.33
C LEU A 201 4.59 -2.24 20.22
N SER A 202 5.19 -1.09 20.51
CA SER A 202 6.41 -0.96 21.34
C SER A 202 6.28 -1.59 22.73
N GLU A 203 5.05 -1.73 23.25
CA GLU A 203 4.78 -2.47 24.49
C GLU A 203 5.04 -3.99 24.40
N VAL A 204 5.06 -4.54 23.19
CA VAL A 204 5.39 -5.95 22.91
C VAL A 204 6.81 -6.06 22.34
N SER A 205 7.10 -5.26 21.30
CA SER A 205 8.42 -5.19 20.67
C SER A 205 8.48 -3.97 19.76
N GLU A 206 9.62 -3.27 19.76
CA GLU A 206 9.91 -2.20 18.80
C GLU A 206 9.99 -2.70 17.35
N ASN A 207 10.07 -4.02 17.15
CA ASN A 207 10.12 -4.64 15.84
C ASN A 207 8.72 -5.03 15.30
N LEU A 208 7.68 -4.94 16.13
CA LEU A 208 6.33 -5.35 15.78
C LEU A 208 5.50 -4.13 15.37
N TRP A 209 5.09 -4.10 14.10
CA TRP A 209 4.14 -3.15 13.56
C TRP A 209 2.87 -3.87 13.15
N VAL A 210 1.72 -3.23 13.32
CA VAL A 210 0.41 -3.75 12.90
C VAL A 210 -0.33 -2.71 12.07
N ALA A 211 -1.15 -3.17 11.14
CA ALA A 211 -2.03 -2.29 10.38
C ALA A 211 -3.36 -2.92 10.02
N ILE A 212 -4.33 -2.04 9.85
CA ILE A 212 -5.61 -2.29 9.19
C ILE A 212 -5.74 -1.20 8.13
N ASP A 213 -5.82 -1.57 6.86
CA ASP A 213 -6.01 -0.64 5.76
C ASP A 213 -7.22 -1.03 4.90
N TYR A 214 -7.81 -0.03 4.25
CA TYR A 214 -8.97 -0.19 3.39
C TYR A 214 -8.75 0.59 2.11
N MET A 215 -8.92 -0.10 1.00
CA MET A 215 -8.98 0.47 -0.34
C MET A 215 -10.39 0.19 -0.86
N GLY A 216 -11.21 1.22 -0.98
CA GLY A 216 -12.62 1.06 -1.37
C GLY A 216 -12.81 0.88 -2.87
N GLY A 217 -13.97 0.36 -3.28
CA GLY A 217 -14.25 -0.01 -4.67
C GLY A 217 -14.66 -1.48 -4.74
N GLU A 218 -15.18 -1.92 -5.87
CA GLU A 218 -15.66 -3.30 -6.12
C GLU A 218 -14.83 -4.00 -7.22
N SER A 219 -13.69 -3.40 -7.58
CA SER A 219 -12.73 -3.96 -8.53
C SER A 219 -11.66 -4.80 -7.85
N SER A 220 -10.76 -5.40 -8.64
CA SER A 220 -9.64 -6.25 -8.17
C SER A 220 -8.71 -5.64 -7.11
N VAL A 221 -8.77 -4.31 -6.92
CA VAL A 221 -7.96 -3.58 -5.93
C VAL A 221 -8.74 -3.20 -4.66
N GLY A 222 -10.06 -3.42 -4.65
CA GLY A 222 -10.90 -3.15 -3.49
C GLY A 222 -10.68 -4.20 -2.40
N ALA A 223 -10.29 -3.77 -1.20
CA ALA A 223 -10.05 -4.67 -0.08
C ALA A 223 -10.08 -3.99 1.29
N LEU A 224 -10.44 -4.77 2.31
CA LEU A 224 -10.09 -4.54 3.71
C LEU A 224 -8.91 -5.47 4.05
N SER A 225 -7.78 -4.89 4.43
CA SER A 225 -6.58 -5.66 4.75
C SER A 225 -6.17 -5.45 6.19
N TYR A 226 -5.65 -6.50 6.82
CA TYR A 226 -5.14 -6.45 8.18
C TYR A 226 -3.96 -7.40 8.34
N GLY A 227 -2.97 -6.95 9.07
CA GLY A 227 -1.71 -7.68 9.15
C GLY A 227 -0.74 -7.10 10.15
N PHE A 228 0.43 -7.72 10.19
CA PHE A 228 1.55 -7.27 10.99
C PHE A 228 2.85 -7.42 10.23
N ALA A 229 3.81 -6.57 10.57
CA ALA A 229 5.17 -6.64 10.10
C ALA A 229 6.10 -6.95 11.27
N TRP A 230 7.10 -7.79 11.01
CA TRP A 230 8.19 -8.04 11.94
C TRP A 230 9.52 -7.62 11.32
N LYS A 231 10.14 -6.61 11.93
CA LYS A 231 11.46 -6.14 11.54
C LYS A 231 12.55 -6.99 12.19
N PHE A 232 13.15 -7.92 11.45
CA PHE A 232 14.19 -8.80 11.98
C PHE A 232 15.63 -8.30 11.73
N ALA A 233 15.80 -7.28 10.88
CA ALA A 233 17.07 -6.57 10.71
C ALA A 233 16.82 -5.05 10.52
N PRO A 234 17.83 -4.18 10.74
CA PRO A 234 17.67 -2.73 10.57
C PRO A 234 17.12 -2.27 9.21
N ASN A 235 17.28 -3.10 8.18
CA ASN A 235 16.90 -2.85 6.80
C ASN A 235 16.04 -3.97 6.21
N THR A 236 15.48 -4.85 7.03
CA THR A 236 14.68 -5.98 6.53
C THR A 236 13.50 -6.28 7.44
N ALA A 237 12.32 -6.40 6.82
CA ALA A 237 11.09 -6.78 7.47
C ALA A 237 10.36 -7.87 6.67
N VAL A 238 9.50 -8.60 7.37
CA VAL A 238 8.50 -9.48 6.76
C VAL A 238 7.13 -8.99 7.17
N ILE A 239 6.19 -8.94 6.22
CA ILE A 239 4.79 -8.61 6.45
C ILE A 239 3.98 -9.88 6.25
N PHE A 240 3.03 -10.13 7.15
CA PHE A 240 1.99 -11.12 7.00
C PHE A 240 0.65 -10.41 7.09
N GLY A 241 -0.23 -10.66 6.12
CA GLY A 241 -1.53 -10.01 6.05
C GLY A 241 -2.61 -10.92 5.50
N TYR A 242 -3.84 -10.60 5.83
CA TYR A 242 -5.02 -11.07 5.13
C TYR A 242 -5.60 -9.88 4.37
N VAL A 243 -5.91 -10.11 3.10
CA VAL A 243 -6.59 -9.16 2.21
C VAL A 243 -7.97 -9.77 1.98
N ASP A 244 -8.99 -9.10 2.50
CA ASP A 244 -10.41 -9.45 2.38
C ASP A 244 -11.00 -8.58 1.27
N GLN A 245 -11.31 -9.19 0.13
CA GLN A 245 -11.66 -8.46 -1.07
C GLN A 245 -13.09 -7.93 -0.91
N THR A 246 -13.30 -6.67 -1.27
CA THR A 246 -14.66 -6.09 -1.18
C THR A 246 -15.63 -6.79 -2.12
N ASN A 247 -15.11 -7.34 -3.23
CA ASN A 247 -15.85 -8.13 -4.21
C ASN A 247 -15.21 -9.50 -4.44
N ASP A 248 -15.82 -10.52 -3.84
CA ASP A 248 -15.39 -11.92 -3.93
C ASP A 248 -15.56 -12.57 -5.30
N ASN A 249 -16.25 -11.91 -6.23
CA ASN A 249 -16.47 -12.42 -7.57
C ASN A 249 -15.42 -11.90 -8.58
N VAL A 250 -14.47 -11.07 -8.13
CA VAL A 250 -13.41 -10.49 -8.95
C VAL A 250 -12.05 -11.01 -8.50
N LEU A 251 -11.23 -11.47 -9.46
CA LEU A 251 -9.85 -11.88 -9.20
C LEU A 251 -9.06 -10.75 -8.51
N PRO A 252 -8.19 -11.05 -7.53
CA PRO A 252 -7.79 -12.40 -7.08
C PRO A 252 -8.68 -13.05 -6.02
N GLY A 253 -9.72 -12.34 -5.53
CA GLY A 253 -10.45 -12.71 -4.31
C GLY A 253 -9.58 -12.60 -3.06
N ASP A 254 -10.10 -13.10 -1.94
CA ASP A 254 -9.35 -13.08 -0.67
C ASP A 254 -7.99 -13.76 -0.78
N THR A 255 -6.99 -13.11 -0.23
CA THR A 255 -5.62 -13.63 -0.21
C THR A 255 -4.99 -13.52 1.16
N PHE A 256 -4.18 -14.53 1.51
CA PHE A 256 -3.15 -14.37 2.51
C PHE A 256 -1.89 -13.88 1.82
N THR A 257 -1.32 -12.78 2.32
CA THR A 257 -0.09 -12.20 1.79
C THR A 257 1.09 -12.42 2.72
N MET A 258 2.23 -12.76 2.14
CA MET A 258 3.54 -12.70 2.78
C MET A 258 4.45 -11.82 1.92
N GLN A 259 5.03 -10.79 2.52
CA GLN A 259 5.90 -9.83 1.83
C GLN A 259 7.25 -9.76 2.53
N VAL A 260 8.33 -9.68 1.76
CA VAL A 260 9.69 -9.47 2.28
C VAL A 260 10.24 -8.20 1.71
N ASP A 261 10.55 -7.26 2.60
CA ASP A 261 11.02 -5.92 2.27
C ASP A 261 12.48 -5.76 2.69
N ILE A 262 13.33 -5.33 1.76
CA ILE A 262 14.77 -5.12 1.98
C ILE A 262 15.17 -3.73 1.48
N ASP A 263 15.67 -2.90 2.38
CA ASP A 263 16.22 -1.58 2.07
C ASP A 263 17.76 -1.64 1.98
N PHE A 264 18.35 -0.90 1.06
CA PHE A 264 19.82 -0.75 0.99
C PHE A 264 20.23 0.57 0.30
N ASP A 265 21.36 1.12 0.73
CA ASP A 265 21.90 2.34 0.13
C ASP A 265 22.51 2.03 -1.25
N VAL A 266 22.03 2.68 -2.31
CA VAL A 266 22.54 2.59 -3.69
C VAL A 266 23.44 3.76 -4.08
N PHE A 267 23.33 4.89 -3.39
CA PHE A 267 24.26 6.01 -3.54
C PHE A 267 25.11 6.15 -2.28
N LYS A 268 26.39 6.52 -2.44
CA LYS A 268 27.17 7.02 -1.30
C LYS A 268 26.57 8.35 -0.86
N LYS A 269 26.02 8.41 0.35
CA LYS A 269 25.72 9.68 1.03
C LYS A 269 27.05 10.46 1.10
N LYS A 270 27.13 11.60 0.41
CA LYS A 270 28.30 12.49 0.45
C LYS A 270 28.38 13.19 1.79
#